data_AF-A0A3Z6QUC6-F1
#
_entry.id   AF-A0A3Z6QUC6-F1
#
_cell.length_a   1.000
_cell.length_b   1.000
_cell.length_c   1.000
_cell.angle_alpha   90.00
_cell.angle_beta   90.00
_cell.angle_gamma   90.00
#
_symmetry.space_group_name_H-M   'P 1'
#
loop_
_entity.id
_entity.type
_entity.pdbx_description
1 polymer ?
#
loop_
_entity_poly.entity_id
_entity_poly.type
_entity_poly.pdbx_seq_one_letter_code
_entity_poly.pdbx_strand_id
1 'polypeptide(L)'
;MNRPVAPLFGARLVQEGSQLHYLADRAAVAGKFSAAHLRQIDQAFPLLLKQLELMLLSGELNPRHQHCVTLYHNGLVCEADTLASCGYVYLAIYPGEPPETGGMAR
;
A
#
# COMPACT_ATOMS: atom_id res chain seq x y z
N MET A 1 -5.82 7.11 7.04
CA MET A 1 -5.59 5.68 7.36
C MET A 1 -5.98 5.38 8.80
N ASN A 2 -7.02 4.58 9.00
CA ASN A 2 -7.21 3.84 10.25
C ASN A 2 -6.24 2.66 10.21
N ARG A 3 -5.33 2.51 11.17
CA ARG A 3 -4.29 1.48 11.09
C ARG A 3 -4.79 0.16 11.73
N PRO A 4 -4.64 -0.99 11.05
CA PRO A 4 -4.97 -2.28 11.64
C PRO A 4 -4.07 -2.63 12.83
N VAL A 5 -4.51 -3.60 13.63
CA VAL A 5 -3.71 -4.18 14.72
C VAL A 5 -2.47 -4.86 14.10
N ALA A 6 -1.30 -4.61 14.69
CA ALA A 6 0.01 -5.06 14.20
C ALA A 6 0.05 -6.57 13.86
N PRO A 7 0.87 -7.00 12.87
CA PRO A 7 2.02 -6.29 12.29
C PRO A 7 1.72 -5.42 11.05
N LEU A 8 2.42 -4.28 10.92
CA LEU A 8 2.26 -3.31 9.84
C LEU A 8 3.60 -2.75 9.37
N PHE A 9 3.81 -2.71 8.06
CA PHE A 9 4.92 -2.03 7.39
C PHE A 9 4.38 -0.76 6.74
N GLY A 10 4.82 0.40 7.22
CA GLY A 10 4.44 1.70 6.68
C GLY A 10 5.60 2.35 5.92
N ALA A 11 5.31 3.03 4.82
CA ALA A 11 6.29 3.82 4.10
C ALA A 11 5.69 5.12 3.56
N ARG A 12 6.51 6.17 3.47
CA ARG A 12 6.19 7.40 2.73
C ARG A 12 7.06 7.48 1.48
N LEU A 13 6.49 7.13 0.34
CA LEU A 13 7.14 7.12 -0.97
C LEU A 13 7.20 8.52 -1.54
N VAL A 14 8.31 8.87 -2.20
CA VAL A 14 8.43 10.14 -2.93
C VAL A 14 7.87 9.97 -4.32
N GLN A 15 6.97 10.87 -4.71
CA GLN A 15 6.34 10.86 -6.02
C GLN A 15 7.03 11.86 -6.95
N GLU A 16 7.44 11.39 -8.13
CA GLU A 16 7.97 12.20 -9.22
C GLU A 16 7.17 11.91 -10.50
N GLY A 17 6.22 12.78 -10.83
CA GLY A 17 5.24 12.46 -11.87
C GLY A 17 4.41 11.23 -11.45
N SER A 18 4.46 10.16 -12.23
CA SER A 18 3.85 8.87 -11.89
C SER A 18 4.83 7.87 -11.26
N GLN A 19 6.12 8.21 -11.13
CA GLN A 19 7.14 7.33 -10.55
C GLN A 19 7.15 7.42 -9.03
N LEU A 20 7.43 6.30 -8.37
CA LEU A 20 7.48 6.20 -6.92
C LEU A 20 8.85 5.73 -6.44
N HIS A 21 9.46 6.53 -5.57
CA HIS A 21 10.77 6.25 -5.00
C HIS A 21 10.62 5.83 -3.53
N TYR A 22 11.07 4.62 -3.23
CA TYR A 22 11.14 4.11 -1.86
C TYR A 22 12.39 4.64 -1.14
N LEU A 23 12.21 5.14 0.07
CA LEU A 23 13.28 5.61 0.94
C LEU A 23 13.18 4.92 2.30
N ALA A 24 14.22 4.18 2.68
CA ALA A 24 14.22 3.37 3.90
C ALA A 24 14.13 4.19 5.19
N ASP A 25 14.65 5.42 5.18
CA ASP A 25 14.55 6.38 6.30
C ASP A 25 13.12 6.92 6.49
N ARG A 26 12.23 6.68 5.52
CA ARG A 26 10.81 7.04 5.56
C ARG A 26 9.90 5.82 5.72
N ALA A 27 10.46 4.69 6.12
CA ALA A 27 9.74 3.47 6.40
C ALA A 27 9.79 3.13 7.89
N ALA A 28 8.73 2.50 8.38
CA ALA A 28 8.64 2.04 9.75
C ALA A 28 7.87 0.73 9.82
N VAL A 29 8.27 -0.14 10.75
CA VAL A 29 7.54 -1.37 11.08
C VAL A 29 6.93 -1.22 12.46
N ALA A 30 5.63 -1.52 12.57
CA ALA A 30 4.92 -1.65 13.82
C ALA A 30 4.64 -3.14 14.10
N GLY A 31 5.03 -3.61 15.29
CA GLY A 31 4.92 -5.02 15.69
C GLY A 31 5.95 -5.92 15.00
N LYS A 32 5.68 -7.23 15.00
CA LYS A 32 6.64 -8.25 14.52
C LYS A 32 6.02 -9.10 13.41
N PHE A 33 6.62 -9.03 12.23
CA PHE A 33 6.30 -9.94 11.13
C PHE A 33 6.93 -11.31 11.34
N SER A 34 6.25 -12.36 10.86
CA SER A 34 6.83 -13.70 10.73
C SER A 34 7.82 -13.73 9.56
N ALA A 35 8.73 -14.72 9.54
CA ALA A 35 9.65 -14.88 8.40
C ALA A 35 8.92 -15.16 7.07
N ALA A 36 7.73 -15.78 7.13
CA ALA A 36 6.89 -15.97 5.95
C ALA A 36 6.33 -14.65 5.42
N HIS A 37 5.77 -13.82 6.32
CA HIS A 37 5.25 -12.50 5.93
C HIS A 37 6.35 -11.58 5.38
N LEU A 38 7.56 -11.60 5.97
CA LEU A 38 8.68 -10.81 5.45
C LEU A 38 9.03 -11.21 4.00
N ARG A 39 9.12 -12.52 3.71
CA ARG A 39 9.34 -12.99 2.32
C ARG A 39 8.22 -12.58 1.38
N GLN A 40 6.96 -12.62 1.84
CA GLN A 40 5.82 -12.16 1.03
C GLN A 40 5.92 -10.67 0.74
N ILE A 41 6.32 -9.84 1.72
CA ILE A 41 6.53 -8.41 1.52
C ILE A 41 7.65 -8.18 0.50
N ASP A 42 8.79 -8.86 0.65
CA ASP A 42 9.93 -8.71 -0.28
C ASP A 42 9.54 -9.03 -1.73
N GLN A 43 8.67 -10.02 -1.94
CA GLN A 43 8.17 -10.41 -3.25
C GLN A 43 7.09 -9.46 -3.78
N ALA A 44 6.18 -9.01 -2.91
CA ALA A 44 5.04 -8.20 -3.30
C ALA A 44 5.41 -6.73 -3.52
N PHE A 45 6.36 -6.20 -2.75
CA PHE A 45 6.61 -4.76 -2.68
C PHE A 45 6.94 -4.11 -4.03
N PRO A 46 7.82 -4.68 -4.89
CA PRO A 46 8.07 -4.12 -6.22
C PRO A 46 6.82 -4.12 -7.12
N LEU A 47 5.97 -5.15 -7.01
CA LEU A 47 4.74 -5.27 -7.79
C LEU A 47 3.69 -4.27 -7.32
N LEU A 48 3.55 -4.10 -6.02
CA LEU A 48 2.69 -3.08 -5.41
C LEU A 48 3.12 -1.68 -5.83
N LEU A 49 4.43 -1.38 -5.80
CA LEU A 49 4.95 -0.10 -6.29
C LEU A 49 4.57 0.13 -7.76
N LYS A 50 4.79 -0.85 -8.64
CA LYS A 50 4.40 -0.73 -10.06
C LYS A 50 2.90 -0.53 -10.24
N GLN A 51 2.07 -1.21 -9.47
CA GLN A 51 0.62 -1.01 -9.53
C GLN A 51 0.24 0.42 -9.12
N LEU A 52 0.84 0.96 -8.06
CA LEU A 52 0.59 2.32 -7.61
C LEU A 52 1.06 3.38 -8.62
N GLU A 53 2.19 3.16 -9.29
CA GLU A 53 2.64 4.01 -10.41
C GLU A 53 1.63 4.02 -11.57
N LEU A 54 1.06 2.86 -11.91
CA LEU A 54 0.01 2.75 -12.93
C LEU A 54 -1.28 3.47 -12.49
N MET A 55 -1.64 3.42 -11.21
CA MET A 55 -2.81 4.13 -10.66
C MET A 55 -2.61 5.64 -10.65
N LEU A 56 -1.37 6.12 -10.43
CA LEU A 56 -1.03 7.54 -10.60
C LEU A 56 -1.14 7.97 -12.07
N LEU A 57 -0.71 7.11 -12.99
CA LEU A 57 -0.79 7.37 -14.43
C LEU A 57 -2.25 7.39 -14.92
N SER A 58 -3.11 6.51 -14.41
CA SER A 58 -4.54 6.46 -14.75
C SER A 58 -5.36 7.56 -14.08
N GLY A 59 -4.84 8.13 -12.98
CA GLY A 59 -5.53 9.13 -12.17
C GLY A 59 -6.42 8.56 -11.07
N GLU A 60 -6.47 7.23 -10.91
CA GLU A 60 -7.16 6.56 -9.80
C GLU A 60 -6.54 6.97 -8.45
N LEU A 61 -5.21 7.04 -8.39
CA LEU A 61 -4.51 7.80 -7.37
C LEU A 61 -4.22 9.19 -7.90
N ASN A 62 -4.70 10.21 -7.18
CA ASN A 62 -4.54 11.59 -7.56
C ASN A 62 -3.72 12.35 -6.51
N PRO A 63 -2.60 13.00 -6.88
CA PRO A 63 -1.77 13.75 -5.93
C PRO A 63 -2.47 14.92 -5.23
N ARG A 64 -3.60 15.39 -5.79
CA ARG A 64 -4.39 16.54 -5.30
C ARG A 64 -5.68 16.15 -4.60
N HIS A 65 -6.08 14.88 -4.64
CA HIS A 65 -7.29 14.41 -3.99
C HIS A 65 -6.95 13.29 -3.02
N GLN A 66 -7.44 13.43 -1.79
CA GLN A 66 -7.33 12.37 -0.81
C GLN A 66 -8.28 11.23 -1.22
N HIS A 67 -7.70 10.07 -1.48
CA HIS A 67 -8.43 8.86 -1.83
C HIS A 67 -7.55 7.66 -1.47
N CYS A 68 -8.04 6.83 -0.55
CA CYS A 68 -7.36 5.61 -0.16
C CYS A 68 -7.76 4.49 -1.10
N VAL A 69 -6.77 3.84 -1.71
CA VAL A 69 -6.94 2.62 -2.49
C VAL A 69 -6.43 1.43 -1.69
N THR A 70 -7.02 0.26 -1.94
CA THR A 70 -6.65 -0.99 -1.27
C THR A 70 -6.30 -2.03 -2.32
N LEU A 71 -5.08 -2.55 -2.27
CA LEU A 71 -4.59 -3.63 -3.12
C LEU A 71 -4.41 -4.90 -2.29
N TYR A 72 -4.64 -6.06 -2.92
CA TYR A 72 -4.46 -7.37 -2.31
C TYR A 72 -3.45 -8.16 -3.13
N HIS A 73 -2.42 -8.69 -2.48
CA HIS A 73 -1.41 -9.50 -3.16
C HIS A 73 -0.73 -10.48 -2.18
N ASN A 74 -0.69 -11.77 -2.52
CA ASN A 74 0.01 -12.80 -1.76
C ASN A 74 -0.29 -12.83 -0.25
N GLY A 75 -1.56 -12.70 0.14
CA GLY A 75 -1.97 -12.68 1.56
C GLY A 75 -1.57 -11.40 2.31
N LEU A 76 -1.28 -10.33 1.56
CA LEU A 76 -1.06 -9.00 2.09
C LEU A 76 -2.14 -8.05 1.59
N VAL A 77 -2.51 -7.13 2.46
CA VAL A 77 -3.27 -5.92 2.13
C VAL A 77 -2.29 -4.76 2.05
N CYS A 78 -2.44 -3.94 1.02
CA CYS A 78 -1.70 -2.70 0.83
C CYS A 78 -2.69 -1.55 0.69
N GLU A 79 -2.77 -0.70 1.71
CA GLU A 79 -3.49 0.56 1.64
C GLU A 79 -2.53 1.68 1.19
N ALA A 80 -2.96 2.48 0.21
CA ALA A 80 -2.19 3.60 -0.28
C ALA A 80 -3.06 4.86 -0.45
N ASP A 81 -2.56 6.02 -0.05
CA ASP A 81 -3.25 7.31 -0.18
C ASP A 81 -2.22 8.42 -0.44
N THR A 82 -2.55 9.38 -1.31
CA THR A 82 -1.70 10.54 -1.55
C THR A 82 -1.82 11.60 -0.45
N LEU A 83 -2.93 11.55 0.31
CA LEU A 83 -3.38 12.56 1.27
C LEU A 83 -3.35 13.99 0.70
N ALA A 84 -3.61 14.12 -0.61
CA ALA A 84 -3.49 15.37 -1.36
C ALA A 84 -2.14 16.10 -1.18
N SER A 85 -1.07 15.36 -0.89
CA SER A 85 0.23 15.93 -0.53
C SER A 85 1.01 16.54 -1.70
N CYS A 86 0.57 16.30 -2.94
CA CYS A 86 1.22 16.76 -4.17
C CYS A 86 2.68 16.29 -4.35
N GLY A 87 3.13 15.26 -3.61
CA GLY A 87 4.51 14.76 -3.71
C GLY A 87 4.80 13.47 -2.95
N TYR A 88 3.83 12.90 -2.24
CA TYR A 88 3.99 11.67 -1.50
C TYR A 88 2.83 10.70 -1.69
N VAL A 89 3.16 9.42 -1.61
CA VAL A 89 2.19 8.34 -1.40
C VAL A 89 2.49 7.69 -0.05
N TYR A 90 1.48 7.63 0.80
CA TYR A 90 1.54 7.00 2.11
C TYR A 90 1.03 5.57 1.97
N LEU A 91 1.84 4.61 2.39
CA LEU A 91 1.60 3.19 2.21
C LEU A 91 1.56 2.49 3.58
N ALA A 92 0.63 1.54 3.71
CA ALA A 92 0.56 0.59 4.82
C ALA A 92 0.34 -0.82 4.27
N ILE A 93 1.26 -1.73 4.58
CA ILE A 93 1.19 -3.15 4.22
C ILE A 93 1.07 -4.00 5.49
N TYR A 94 0.12 -4.93 5.49
CA TYR A 94 -0.12 -5.84 6.61
C TYR A 94 -0.70 -7.15 6.11
N PRO A 95 -0.60 -8.25 6.88
CA PRO A 95 -1.19 -9.53 6.49
C PRO A 95 -2.70 -9.42 6.44
N GLY A 96 -3.31 -9.98 5.40
CA GLY A 96 -4.75 -10.06 5.27
C GLY A 96 -5.17 -10.49 3.88
N GLU A 97 -6.43 -10.89 3.78
CA GLU A 97 -7.05 -11.35 2.55
C GLU A 97 -8.13 -10.36 2.12
N PRO A 98 -8.50 -10.34 0.83
CA PRO A 98 -9.69 -9.64 0.40
C PRO A 98 -10.89 -10.10 1.25
N PRO A 99 -11.86 -9.21 1.55
CA PRO A 99 -13.08 -9.63 2.21
C PRO A 99 -13.69 -10.78 1.42
N GLU A 100 -14.13 -11.83 2.11
CA GLU A 100 -14.85 -12.93 1.47
C GLU A 100 -15.98 -12.32 0.63
N THR A 101 -16.06 -12.70 -0.64
CA THR A 101 -17.19 -12.36 -1.50
C THR A 101 -18.41 -13.13 -0.98
N GLY A 102 -18.92 -12.73 0.18
CA GLY A 102 -20.16 -13.23 0.77
C GLY A 102 -21.29 -12.91 -0.20
N GLY A 103 -22.01 -13.95 -0.60
CA GLY A 103 -22.96 -13.97 -1.71
C GLY A 103 -23.77 -12.69 -1.88
N MET A 104 -23.76 -12.18 -3.12
CA MET A 104 -24.83 -11.34 -3.60
C MET A 104 -26.10 -12.20 -3.61
N ALA A 105 -26.82 -12.18 -2.49
CA ALA A 105 -28.17 -12.70 -2.40
C ALA A 105 -29.10 -11.75 -3.17
N ARG A 106 -29.72 -12.33 -4.19
CA ARG A 106 -30.86 -11.88 -5.02
C ARG A 106 -30.54 -10.93 -6.17
#